data_AF-A0A1T5BYI9-F1
#
_entry.id   AF-A0A1T5BYI9-F1
#
_cell.length_a   1.000
_cell.length_b   1.000
_cell.length_c   1.000
_cell.angle_alpha   90.00
_cell.angle_beta   90.00
_cell.angle_gamma   90.00
#
_symmetry.space_group_name_H-M   'P 1'
#
loop_
_entity.id
_entity.type
_entity.pdbx_description
1 polymer ?
#
loop_
_entity_poly.entity_id
_entity_poly.type
_entity_poly.pdbx_seq_one_letter_code
_entity_poly.pdbx_strand_id
1 'polypeptide(L)'
;MKKIALFMVLGIITLASCNAKEAGNKTAQNEINKKENNSNSKTESKMKTIHLTKAEFLTKVANYEANPQEWKYLGDRPAIIDFYADWCGPCKSIAPVLEELAAEYDGQIYIYKINTETEQELASVFGIRSIPSLLFVPMNEAPQMAQGAMPKSAFKEAIETVLLKKK
;
A
#
# COMPACT_ATOMS: atom_id res chain seq x y z
N MET A 1 -22.14 -5.64 46.20
CA MET A 1 -22.22 -4.84 47.44
C MET A 1 -22.23 -3.37 47.06
N LYS A 2 -23.27 -2.65 47.50
CA LYS A 2 -23.39 -1.20 47.81
C LYS A 2 -22.53 -0.23 46.95
N LYS A 3 -23.09 0.56 46.01
CA LYS A 3 -24.03 1.71 46.10
C LYS A 3 -23.30 3.07 45.97
N ILE A 4 -23.79 3.93 45.04
CA ILE A 4 -24.02 5.40 45.17
C ILE A 4 -22.73 6.28 45.09
N ALA A 5 -22.64 7.49 44.49
CA ALA A 5 -23.52 8.56 43.96
C ALA A 5 -22.70 9.35 42.89
N LEU A 6 -23.21 9.78 41.73
CA LEU A 6 -24.02 10.98 41.43
C LEU A 6 -23.72 12.24 42.27
N PHE A 7 -22.92 13.16 41.73
CA PHE A 7 -22.97 14.58 42.11
C PHE A 7 -22.99 15.47 40.85
N MET A 8 -24.18 16.04 40.65
CA MET A 8 -24.52 17.13 39.76
C MET A 8 -24.06 18.46 40.40
N VAL A 9 -23.31 19.29 39.68
CA VAL A 9 -23.21 20.73 40.01
C VAL A 9 -23.32 21.55 38.73
N LEU A 10 -24.49 22.17 38.60
CA LEU A 10 -24.77 23.32 37.74
C LEU A 10 -23.96 24.53 38.25
N GLY A 11 -23.26 25.22 37.34
CA GLY A 11 -22.67 26.54 37.58
C GLY A 11 -22.93 27.44 36.37
N ILE A 12 -23.81 28.41 36.56
CA ILE A 12 -24.46 29.27 35.56
C ILE A 12 -23.96 30.72 35.74
N ILE A 13 -23.64 31.39 34.62
CA ILE A 13 -23.65 32.86 34.36
C ILE A 13 -22.54 33.68 35.07
N THR A 14 -21.72 34.49 34.37
CA THR A 14 -22.08 35.80 33.78
C THR A 14 -21.18 36.25 32.61
N LEU A 15 -21.81 37.05 31.75
CA LEU A 15 -21.27 37.80 30.61
C LEU A 15 -20.49 39.05 31.06
N ALA A 16 -19.48 39.46 30.28
CA ALA A 16 -19.00 40.83 30.25
C ALA A 16 -18.52 41.25 28.85
N SER A 17 -19.41 42.02 28.21
CA SER A 17 -19.22 43.20 27.36
C SER A 17 -18.40 43.20 26.06
N CYS A 18 -19.15 43.64 25.05
CA CYS A 18 -18.81 44.11 23.72
C CYS A 18 -17.77 45.23 23.66
N ASN A 19 -17.10 45.34 22.51
CA ASN A 19 -16.89 46.66 21.90
C ASN A 19 -17.12 46.58 20.39
N ALA A 20 -17.93 47.51 19.89
CA ALA A 20 -18.41 47.61 18.52
C ALA A 20 -17.66 48.74 17.78
N LYS A 21 -17.28 48.50 16.52
CA LYS A 21 -17.16 49.49 15.42
C LYS A 21 -17.33 48.72 14.09
N GLU A 22 -18.46 48.85 13.39
CA GLU A 22 -18.79 49.88 12.36
C GLU A 22 -18.15 49.51 11.00
N ALA A 23 -18.78 49.53 9.81
CA ALA A 23 -20.14 49.64 9.30
C ALA A 23 -20.13 49.20 7.81
N GLY A 24 -21.31 48.91 7.25
CA GLY A 24 -21.59 48.81 5.81
C GLY A 24 -21.44 47.41 5.18
N ASN A 25 -22.17 46.97 4.16
CA ASN A 25 -23.38 47.41 3.45
C ASN A 25 -23.74 46.24 2.50
N LYS A 26 -25.01 45.81 2.51
CA LYS A 26 -25.81 45.16 1.45
C LYS A 26 -25.16 44.08 0.54
N THR A 27 -25.73 42.88 0.66
CA THR A 27 -26.35 42.06 -0.39
C THR A 27 -25.69 42.02 -1.78
N ALA A 28 -25.11 40.87 -2.11
CA ALA A 28 -25.26 40.22 -3.42
C ALA A 28 -24.82 38.75 -3.33
N GLN A 29 -25.71 37.83 -3.69
CA GLN A 29 -25.31 36.50 -4.16
C GLN A 29 -24.31 36.68 -5.30
N ASN A 30 -23.17 36.01 -5.24
CA ASN A 30 -22.60 35.41 -6.43
C ASN A 30 -21.66 34.27 -6.07
N GLU A 31 -21.90 33.18 -6.80
CA GLU A 31 -21.07 32.01 -6.97
C GLU A 31 -19.62 32.39 -7.25
N ILE A 32 -18.67 31.60 -6.73
CA ILE A 32 -17.49 31.09 -7.45
C ILE A 32 -16.91 29.96 -6.60
N ASN A 33 -17.17 28.75 -7.07
CA ASN A 33 -16.31 27.56 -7.07
C ASN A 33 -15.01 27.66 -6.25
N LYS A 34 -15.00 27.10 -5.05
CA LYS A 34 -13.76 26.56 -4.46
C LYS A 34 -13.75 25.06 -4.67
N LYS A 35 -13.13 24.69 -5.79
CA LYS A 35 -12.81 23.34 -6.26
C LYS A 35 -12.74 22.30 -5.14
N GLU A 36 -13.74 21.44 -5.13
CA GLU A 36 -13.53 20.02 -4.93
C GLU A 36 -12.47 19.57 -5.95
N ASN A 37 -11.24 19.30 -5.49
CA ASN A 37 -10.30 18.55 -6.31
C ASN A 37 -10.63 17.06 -6.17
N ASN A 38 -11.74 16.73 -6.82
CA ASN A 38 -12.09 15.41 -7.28
C ASN A 38 -11.05 15.00 -8.33
N SER A 39 -9.99 14.31 -7.90
CA SER A 39 -9.12 13.56 -8.80
C SER A 39 -9.87 12.30 -9.22
N ASN A 40 -10.81 12.51 -10.13
CA ASN A 40 -11.57 11.48 -10.80
C ASN A 40 -10.60 10.55 -11.55
N SER A 41 -10.63 9.29 -11.12
CA SER A 41 -10.36 8.13 -11.95
C SER A 41 -10.90 8.34 -13.37
N LYS A 42 -10.00 8.32 -14.37
CA LYS A 42 -10.21 7.68 -15.68
C LYS A 42 -8.93 7.69 -16.52
N THR A 43 -8.41 6.47 -16.71
CA THR A 43 -7.78 5.98 -17.95
C THR A 43 -6.38 6.48 -18.33
N GLU A 44 -5.37 5.79 -17.81
CA GLU A 44 -4.25 5.33 -18.66
C GLU A 44 -4.00 3.85 -18.34
N SER A 45 -4.38 2.97 -19.27
CA SER A 45 -4.07 1.53 -19.23
C SER A 45 -2.60 1.29 -19.58
N LYS A 46 -1.69 1.81 -18.75
CA LYS A 46 -0.31 1.34 -18.69
C LYS A 46 -0.23 0.59 -17.37
N MET A 47 -0.27 -0.74 -17.42
CA MET A 47 -0.26 -1.56 -16.21
C MET A 47 0.93 -1.17 -15.35
N LYS A 48 0.64 -0.84 -14.10
CA LYS A 48 1.62 -0.47 -13.09
C LYS A 48 1.71 -1.56 -12.03
N THR A 49 2.78 -1.53 -11.24
CA THR A 49 2.87 -2.40 -10.06
C THR A 49 1.65 -2.21 -9.13
N ILE A 50 1.29 -3.27 -8.41
CA ILE A 50 0.06 -3.31 -7.62
C ILE A 50 0.43 -3.29 -6.13
N HIS A 51 0.02 -2.25 -5.42
CA HIS A 51 0.18 -2.23 -3.96
C HIS A 51 -0.81 -3.21 -3.32
N LEU A 52 -0.33 -4.02 -2.38
CA LEU A 52 -1.15 -4.94 -1.61
C LEU A 52 -1.11 -4.61 -0.12
N THR A 53 -2.28 -4.66 0.49
CA THR A 53 -2.43 -4.80 1.95
C THR A 53 -2.30 -6.27 2.38
N LYS A 54 -2.16 -6.54 3.68
CA LYS A 54 -2.25 -7.91 4.22
C LYS A 54 -3.54 -8.62 3.80
N ALA A 55 -4.69 -7.96 3.88
CA ALA A 55 -5.97 -8.58 3.53
C ALA A 55 -6.01 -9.03 2.06
N GLU A 56 -5.45 -8.23 1.16
CA GLU A 56 -5.34 -8.61 -0.25
C GLU A 56 -4.27 -9.68 -0.48
N PHE A 57 -3.16 -9.64 0.24
CA PHE A 57 -2.15 -10.70 0.20
C PHE A 57 -2.76 -12.06 0.55
N LEU A 58 -3.55 -12.13 1.61
CA LEU A 58 -4.20 -13.37 2.07
C LEU A 58 -5.22 -13.93 1.07
N THR A 59 -5.75 -13.10 0.18
CA THR A 59 -6.78 -13.52 -0.81
C THR A 59 -6.22 -13.72 -2.21
N LYS A 60 -5.19 -12.96 -2.60
CA LYS A 60 -4.61 -12.97 -3.96
C LYS A 60 -3.29 -13.73 -4.06
N VAL A 61 -2.52 -13.81 -2.97
CA VAL A 61 -1.16 -14.38 -2.97
C VAL A 61 -1.11 -15.66 -2.17
N ALA A 62 -1.19 -15.59 -0.84
CA ALA A 62 -1.10 -16.77 0.01
C ALA A 62 -1.77 -16.52 1.37
N ASN A 63 -2.66 -17.43 1.76
CA ASN A 63 -3.33 -17.36 3.05
C ASN A 63 -2.54 -18.12 4.13
N TYR A 64 -1.59 -17.43 4.76
CA TYR A 64 -0.80 -17.99 5.87
C TYR A 64 -1.60 -18.16 7.16
N GLU A 65 -2.75 -17.51 7.31
CA GLU A 65 -3.61 -17.69 8.48
C GLU A 65 -4.37 -19.02 8.40
N ALA A 66 -4.83 -19.39 7.20
CA ALA A 66 -5.47 -20.67 6.94
C ALA A 66 -4.46 -21.83 6.82
N ASN A 67 -3.27 -21.57 6.29
CA ASN A 67 -2.23 -22.57 6.05
C ASN A 67 -0.87 -22.10 6.62
N PRO A 68 -0.67 -22.12 7.95
CA PRO A 68 0.52 -21.53 8.57
C PRO A 68 1.82 -22.30 8.34
N GLN A 69 1.75 -23.58 7.93
CA GLN A 69 2.91 -24.46 7.75
C GLN A 69 3.22 -24.77 6.29
N GLU A 70 2.41 -24.29 5.36
CA GLU A 70 2.53 -24.62 3.94
C GLU A 70 2.33 -23.37 3.08
N TRP A 71 3.25 -23.18 2.13
CA TRP A 71 3.05 -22.16 1.10
C TRP A 71 2.04 -22.66 0.07
N LYS A 72 0.87 -22.03 0.03
CA LYS A 72 -0.15 -22.24 -1.01
C LYS A 72 -0.39 -20.96 -1.77
N TYR A 73 0.17 -20.89 -2.98
CA TYR A 73 -0.07 -19.75 -3.87
C TYR A 73 -1.50 -19.77 -4.42
N LEU A 74 -2.14 -18.61 -4.44
CA LEU A 74 -3.53 -18.41 -4.85
C LEU A 74 -3.66 -17.68 -6.20
N GLY A 75 -2.57 -17.11 -6.71
CA GLY A 75 -2.57 -16.39 -7.98
C GLY A 75 -2.63 -17.33 -9.19
N ASP A 76 -3.10 -16.81 -10.32
CA ASP A 76 -3.20 -17.52 -11.60
C ASP A 76 -1.95 -17.34 -12.49
N ARG A 77 -1.00 -16.48 -12.06
CA ARG A 77 0.26 -16.19 -12.75
C ARG A 77 1.40 -16.04 -11.74
N PRO A 78 2.66 -16.33 -12.10
CA PRO A 78 3.80 -16.04 -11.25
C PRO A 78 3.84 -14.58 -10.81
N ALA A 79 4.46 -14.30 -9.66
CA ALA A 79 4.53 -12.95 -9.14
C ALA A 79 5.92 -12.57 -8.61
N ILE A 80 6.21 -11.28 -8.62
CA ILE A 80 7.25 -10.65 -7.80
C ILE A 80 6.54 -9.83 -6.72
N ILE A 81 7.01 -9.89 -5.49
CA ILE A 81 6.54 -9.04 -4.40
C ILE A 81 7.73 -8.24 -3.87
N ASP A 82 7.63 -6.91 -3.99
CA ASP A 82 8.61 -5.95 -3.49
C ASP A 82 8.19 -5.42 -2.11
N PHE A 83 8.89 -5.87 -1.08
CA PHE A 83 8.78 -5.35 0.28
C PHE A 83 9.64 -4.09 0.39
N TYR A 84 9.00 -2.93 0.54
CA TYR A 84 9.64 -1.61 0.45
C TYR A 84 9.16 -0.65 1.55
N ALA A 85 9.76 0.54 1.62
CA ALA A 85 9.24 1.68 2.37
C ALA A 85 9.50 2.99 1.61
N ASP A 86 8.70 4.02 1.86
CA ASP A 86 8.77 5.30 1.13
C ASP A 86 10.04 6.12 1.42
N TRP A 87 10.73 5.84 2.53
CA TRP A 87 12.00 6.49 2.90
C TRP A 87 13.22 5.76 2.32
N CYS A 88 13.04 4.55 1.79
CA CYS A 88 14.13 3.70 1.31
C CYS A 88 14.68 4.16 -0.04
N GLY A 89 15.92 4.65 -0.06
CA GLY A 89 16.62 5.09 -1.28
C GLY A 89 16.73 4.01 -2.36
N PRO A 90 17.29 2.82 -2.06
CA PRO A 90 17.37 1.73 -3.03
C PRO A 90 16.01 1.23 -3.54
N CYS A 91 14.96 1.31 -2.73
CA CYS A 91 13.60 0.95 -3.15
C CYS A 91 13.10 1.91 -4.23
N LYS A 92 13.39 3.22 -4.10
CA LYS A 92 13.02 4.23 -5.10
C LYS A 92 13.76 4.04 -6.42
N SER A 93 15.00 3.54 -6.41
CA SER A 93 15.75 3.31 -7.64
C SER A 93 15.23 2.13 -8.45
N ILE A 94 14.75 1.06 -7.81
CA ILE A 94 14.19 -0.11 -8.50
C ILE A 94 12.71 0.04 -8.84
N ALA A 95 11.97 0.94 -8.18
CA ALA A 95 10.56 1.17 -8.47
C ALA A 95 10.25 1.40 -9.96
N PRO A 96 10.90 2.35 -10.69
CA PRO A 96 10.65 2.53 -12.12
C PRO A 96 11.03 1.29 -12.96
N VAL A 97 12.05 0.54 -12.53
CA VAL A 97 12.44 -0.71 -13.19
C VAL A 97 11.33 -1.76 -13.07
N LEU A 98 10.75 -1.92 -11.88
CA LEU A 98 9.62 -2.82 -11.65
C LEU A 98 8.38 -2.39 -12.43
N GLU A 99 8.10 -1.09 -12.57
CA GLU A 99 7.03 -0.57 -13.42
C GLU A 99 7.23 -0.92 -14.90
N GLU A 100 8.46 -0.74 -15.42
CA GLU A 100 8.78 -1.14 -16.79
C GLU A 100 8.61 -2.64 -17.00
N LEU A 101 9.05 -3.46 -16.05
CA LEU A 101 8.93 -4.92 -16.13
C LEU A 101 7.48 -5.39 -16.02
N ALA A 102 6.64 -4.71 -15.22
CA ALA A 102 5.21 -5.00 -15.15
C ALA A 102 4.55 -4.81 -16.52
N ALA A 103 4.94 -3.77 -17.25
CA ALA A 103 4.46 -3.53 -18.61
C ALA A 103 5.09 -4.49 -19.65
N GLU A 104 6.38 -4.81 -19.53
CA GLU A 104 7.10 -5.71 -20.46
C GLU A 104 6.59 -7.16 -20.37
N TYR A 105 6.23 -7.62 -19.18
CA TYR A 105 5.70 -8.96 -18.90
C TYR A 105 4.19 -8.95 -18.62
N ASP A 106 3.48 -7.97 -19.19
CA ASP A 106 2.03 -7.88 -19.13
C ASP A 106 1.37 -9.21 -19.52
N GLY A 107 0.37 -9.63 -18.75
CA GLY A 107 -0.32 -10.90 -18.95
C GLY A 107 0.49 -12.15 -18.56
N GLN A 108 1.79 -12.05 -18.28
CA GLN A 108 2.65 -13.19 -17.94
C GLN A 108 2.93 -13.28 -16.44
N ILE A 109 3.17 -12.15 -15.76
CA ILE A 109 3.46 -12.11 -14.32
C ILE A 109 2.67 -10.98 -13.63
N TYR A 110 2.62 -11.04 -12.30
CA TYR A 110 2.26 -9.90 -11.47
C TYR A 110 3.50 -9.30 -10.79
N ILE A 111 3.46 -7.99 -10.56
CA ILE A 111 4.44 -7.32 -9.69
C ILE A 111 3.66 -6.56 -8.61
N TYR A 112 3.76 -7.08 -7.39
CA TYR A 112 3.14 -6.53 -6.19
C TYR A 112 4.13 -5.73 -5.37
N LYS A 113 3.63 -4.76 -4.61
CA LYS A 113 4.40 -3.96 -3.66
C LYS A 113 3.73 -4.00 -2.30
N ILE A 114 4.52 -4.20 -1.25
CA ILE A 114 4.06 -4.19 0.14
C ILE A 114 4.90 -3.17 0.89
N ASN A 115 4.24 -2.16 1.46
CA ASN A 115 4.91 -1.20 2.32
C ASN A 115 5.07 -1.81 3.72
N THR A 116 6.31 -2.02 4.15
CA THR A 116 6.62 -2.69 5.42
C THR A 116 6.27 -1.85 6.64
N GLU A 117 6.15 -0.52 6.50
CA GLU A 117 5.75 0.37 7.59
C GLU A 117 4.25 0.25 7.90
N THR A 118 3.43 0.04 6.86
CA THR A 118 1.98 -0.11 7.01
C THR A 118 1.60 -1.56 7.28
N GLU A 119 2.27 -2.52 6.65
CA GLU A 119 1.98 -3.96 6.75
C GLU A 119 3.02 -4.69 7.62
N GLN A 120 3.23 -4.20 8.85
CA GLN A 120 4.31 -4.68 9.74
C GLN A 120 4.18 -6.15 10.12
N GLU A 121 2.96 -6.65 10.30
CA GLU A 121 2.71 -8.06 10.60
C GLU A 121 3.13 -8.95 9.43
N LEU A 122 2.75 -8.55 8.21
CA LEU A 122 3.11 -9.26 6.99
C LEU A 122 4.63 -9.27 6.79
N ALA A 123 5.28 -8.12 6.97
CA ALA A 123 6.73 -8.02 6.95
C ALA A 123 7.39 -8.94 8.01
N SER A 124 6.78 -9.06 9.20
CA SER A 124 7.27 -9.93 10.27
C SER A 124 7.13 -11.41 9.94
N VAL A 125 6.02 -11.83 9.32
CA VAL A 125 5.78 -13.21 8.86
C VAL A 125 6.85 -13.65 7.86
N PHE A 126 7.22 -12.78 6.91
CA PHE A 126 8.29 -13.05 5.96
C PHE A 126 9.70 -12.80 6.52
N GLY A 127 9.82 -12.39 7.78
CA GLY A 127 11.09 -12.12 8.42
C GLY A 127 11.88 -10.99 7.74
N ILE A 128 11.20 -9.98 7.18
CA ILE A 128 11.85 -8.87 6.48
C ILE A 128 12.67 -8.05 7.48
N ARG A 129 13.99 -8.08 7.33
CA ARG A 129 14.96 -7.33 8.17
C ARG A 129 15.66 -6.19 7.43
N SER A 130 15.58 -6.19 6.11
CA SER A 130 16.18 -5.21 5.23
C SER A 130 15.25 -4.97 4.03
N ILE A 131 15.29 -3.75 3.51
CA ILE A 131 14.50 -3.37 2.33
C ILE A 131 15.41 -2.72 1.27
N PRO A 132 15.15 -2.95 -0.03
CA PRO A 132 14.07 -3.81 -0.52
C PRO A 132 14.37 -5.30 -0.29
N SER A 133 13.32 -6.08 -0.11
CA SER A 133 13.36 -7.55 -0.16
C SER A 133 12.36 -8.00 -1.22
N LEU A 134 12.77 -8.93 -2.07
CA LEU A 134 12.04 -9.33 -3.28
C LEU A 134 11.68 -10.81 -3.17
N LEU A 135 10.39 -11.13 -3.17
CA LEU A 135 9.91 -12.50 -3.18
C LEU A 135 9.46 -12.88 -4.59
N PHE A 136 10.14 -13.84 -5.20
CA PHE A 136 9.81 -14.43 -6.49
C PHE A 136 8.92 -15.65 -6.26
N VAL A 137 7.70 -15.60 -6.79
CA VAL A 137 6.65 -16.61 -6.59
C VAL A 137 6.37 -17.34 -7.90
N PRO A 138 6.97 -18.52 -8.15
CA PRO A 138 6.61 -19.38 -9.27
C PRO A 138 5.28 -20.10 -9.02
N MET A 139 4.62 -20.62 -10.07
CA MET A 139 3.29 -21.25 -9.93
C MET A 139 3.27 -22.55 -9.12
N ASN A 140 4.30 -23.39 -9.24
CA ASN A 140 4.28 -24.77 -8.74
C ASN A 140 5.50 -25.10 -7.86
N GLU A 141 6.19 -24.10 -7.33
CA GLU A 141 7.37 -24.26 -6.49
C GLU A 141 7.33 -23.29 -5.31
N ALA A 142 8.17 -23.55 -4.31
CA ALA A 142 8.34 -22.64 -3.19
C ALA A 142 8.88 -21.29 -3.68
N PRO A 143 8.44 -20.17 -3.06
CA PRO A 143 8.91 -18.86 -3.46
C PRO A 143 10.36 -18.65 -3.02
N GLN A 144 11.08 -17.82 -3.77
CA GLN A 144 12.49 -17.53 -3.54
C GLN A 144 12.67 -16.08 -3.11
N MET A 145 13.38 -15.86 -2.01
CA MET A 145 13.65 -14.51 -1.49
C MET A 145 15.01 -14.02 -1.98
N ALA A 146 15.07 -12.79 -2.48
CA ALA A 146 16.31 -12.06 -2.71
C ALA A 146 16.32 -10.77 -1.88
N GLN A 147 17.47 -10.41 -1.32
CA GLN A 147 17.62 -9.19 -0.53
C GLN A 147 18.37 -8.12 -1.33
N GLY A 148 17.91 -6.88 -1.20
CA GLY A 148 18.55 -5.71 -1.79
C GLY A 148 18.07 -5.39 -3.20
N ALA A 149 18.51 -4.23 -3.67
CA ALA A 149 18.23 -3.77 -5.03
C ALA A 149 19.09 -4.54 -6.04
N MET A 150 18.53 -4.81 -7.22
CA MET A 150 19.23 -5.48 -8.32
C MET A 150 18.99 -4.74 -9.64
N PRO A 151 19.92 -4.84 -10.62
CA PRO A 151 19.75 -4.20 -11.92
C PRO A 151 18.62 -4.87 -12.73
N LYS A 152 18.08 -4.15 -13.72
CA LYS A 152 17.02 -4.64 -14.61
C LYS A 152 17.38 -5.97 -15.29
N SER A 153 18.63 -6.17 -15.69
CA SER A 153 19.08 -7.43 -16.31
C SER A 153 18.90 -8.62 -15.37
N ALA A 154 19.25 -8.47 -14.09
CA ALA A 154 19.11 -9.52 -13.09
C ALA A 154 17.63 -9.81 -12.80
N PHE A 155 16.76 -8.78 -12.79
CA PHE A 155 15.31 -9.00 -12.71
C PHE A 155 14.79 -9.81 -13.90
N LYS A 156 15.20 -9.47 -15.14
CA LYS A 156 14.79 -10.21 -16.33
C LYS A 156 15.24 -11.67 -16.28
N GLU A 157 16.49 -11.91 -15.89
CA GLU A 157 17.01 -13.26 -15.70
C GLU A 157 16.19 -14.04 -14.67
N ALA A 158 15.89 -13.44 -13.51
CA ALA A 158 15.05 -14.07 -12.48
C ALA A 158 13.62 -14.34 -12.98
N ILE A 159 13.01 -13.42 -13.73
CA ILE A 159 11.70 -13.64 -14.35
C ILE A 159 11.74 -14.82 -15.31
N GLU A 160 12.73 -14.89 -16.20
CA GLU A 160 12.82 -15.93 -17.22
C GLU A 160 13.15 -17.31 -16.63
N THR A 161 14.05 -17.36 -15.65
CA THR A 161 14.58 -18.62 -15.09
C THR A 161 13.77 -19.13 -13.89
N VAL A 162 13.36 -18.25 -12.98
CA VAL A 162 12.64 -18.64 -11.75
C VAL A 162 11.13 -18.68 -12.00
N LEU A 163 10.57 -17.62 -12.58
CA LEU A 163 9.12 -17.46 -12.69
C LEU A 163 8.53 -18.18 -13.92
N LEU A 164 9.10 -17.93 -15.10
CA LEU A 164 8.57 -18.40 -16.37
C LEU A 164 9.21 -19.72 -16.84
N LYS A 165 10.40 -20.05 -16.33
CA LYS A 165 11.17 -21.26 -16.68
C LYS A 165 11.29 -21.46 -18.18
N LYS A 166 11.55 -20.37 -18.91
CA LYS A 166 11.82 -20.45 -20.34
C LYS A 166 13.13 -21.24 -20.50
N LYS A 167 13.04 -22.37 -21.19
CA LYS A 167 14.19 -23.23 -21.52
C LYS A 167 14.98 -22.65 -22.68
#